data_AF-A0A8X7CT18-F1
#
_entry.id   AF-A0A8X7CT18-F1
#
_cell.length_a   1.000
_cell.length_b   1.000
_cell.length_c   1.000
_cell.angle_alpha   90.00
_cell.angle_beta   90.00
_cell.angle_gamma   90.00
#
_symmetry.space_group_name_H-M   'P 1'
#
loop_
_entity.id
_entity.type
_entity.pdbx_description
1 polymer ?
#
loop_
_entity_poly.entity_id
_entity_poly.type
_entity_poly.pdbx_seq_one_letter_code
_entity_poly.pdbx_strand_id
1 'polypeptide(L)'
;MEVNLNKSYCLAFSLIHQTLDLQLTYKGTQIPLCDKLKYLEVVFDHKLTWKPHVEDIFNRATKRIKALQCLAEARWGCSGGILLQTYYTFILPLLTYRCQPLVVAGKNVLHTLEKIQNQSLQCCWGSKDHPDRLHAYGDW
;
A
#
# COMPACT_ATOMS: atom_id res chain seq x y z
N MET A 1 18.49 -19.05 22.48
CA MET A 1 17.53 -18.76 21.40
C MET A 1 18.11 -19.33 20.12
N GLU A 2 17.39 -20.18 19.39
CA GLU A 2 17.88 -20.83 18.16
C GLU A 2 17.17 -20.26 16.93
N VAL A 3 17.95 -19.90 15.90
CA VAL A 3 17.43 -19.33 14.64
C VAL A 3 16.91 -20.43 13.72
N ASN A 4 15.68 -20.26 13.21
CA ASN A 4 15.10 -21.15 12.21
C ASN A 4 15.58 -20.78 10.80
N LEU A 5 16.45 -21.62 10.22
CA LEU A 5 17.06 -21.39 8.91
C LEU A 5 16.04 -21.34 7.76
N ASN A 6 14.95 -22.12 7.82
CA ASN A 6 13.94 -22.14 6.76
C ASN A 6 13.12 -20.84 6.68
N LYS A 7 13.16 -20.01 7.73
CA LYS A 7 12.48 -18.70 7.79
C LYS A 7 13.49 -17.54 7.77
N SER A 8 14.77 -17.84 7.62
CA SER A 8 15.85 -16.86 7.66
C SER A 8 16.31 -16.55 6.25
N TYR A 9 16.38 -15.27 5.94
CA TYR A 9 16.82 -14.75 4.65
C TYR A 9 17.71 -13.54 4.89
N CYS A 10 18.69 -13.36 4.00
CA CYS A 10 19.55 -12.18 3.99
C CYS A 10 19.05 -11.21 2.92
N LEU A 11 18.90 -9.93 3.26
CA LEU A 11 18.65 -8.86 2.30
C LEU A 11 19.74 -7.80 2.52
N ALA A 12 20.49 -7.50 1.47
CA ALA A 12 21.50 -6.46 1.49
C ALA A 12 21.01 -5.22 0.76
N PHE A 13 21.23 -4.05 1.36
CA PHE A 13 20.88 -2.78 0.76
C PHE A 13 22.08 -2.18 0.05
N SER A 14 21.92 -1.90 -1.24
CA SER A 14 22.97 -1.25 -2.03
C SER A 14 22.38 -0.49 -3.20
N LEU A 15 22.94 0.69 -3.46
CA LEU A 15 22.62 1.49 -4.65
C LEU A 15 23.47 1.07 -5.87
N ILE A 16 24.46 0.20 -5.66
CA ILE A 16 25.36 -0.28 -6.72
C ILE A 16 24.58 -1.25 -7.62
N HIS A 17 24.82 -1.16 -8.92
CA HIS A 17 24.19 -2.04 -9.93
C HIS A 17 24.80 -3.45 -9.99
N GLN A 18 25.85 -3.71 -9.22
CA GLN A 18 26.56 -4.98 -9.20
C GLN A 18 25.90 -5.94 -8.20
N THR A 19 25.87 -7.22 -8.56
CA THR A 19 25.42 -8.29 -7.67
C THR A 19 26.37 -8.41 -6.48
N LEU A 20 25.83 -8.25 -5.27
CA LEU A 20 26.55 -8.52 -4.05
C LEU A 20 26.61 -10.03 -3.82
N ASP A 21 27.80 -10.62 -3.89
CA ASP A 21 28.02 -12.00 -3.48
C ASP A 21 28.30 -12.04 -1.96
N LEU A 22 27.21 -12.07 -1.18
CA LEU A 22 27.27 -12.12 0.28
C LEU A 22 26.99 -13.55 0.77
N GLN A 23 28.01 -14.15 1.37
CA GLN A 23 27.91 -15.49 1.95
C GLN A 23 27.70 -15.41 3.46
N LEU A 24 26.46 -15.14 3.88
CA LEU A 24 26.08 -15.19 5.29
C LEU A 24 25.83 -16.64 5.71
N THR A 25 26.54 -17.12 6.73
CA THR A 25 26.37 -18.48 7.26
C THR A 25 25.97 -18.45 8.73
N TYR A 26 25.12 -19.39 9.13
CA TYR A 26 24.72 -19.62 10.51
C TYR A 26 24.83 -21.11 10.83
N LYS A 27 25.63 -21.47 11.84
CA LYS A 27 25.95 -22.87 12.20
C LYS A 27 26.37 -23.73 11.00
N GLY A 28 27.20 -23.18 10.12
CA GLY A 28 27.69 -23.88 8.91
C GLY A 28 26.66 -24.01 7.78
N THR A 29 25.43 -23.51 7.95
CA THR A 29 24.42 -23.47 6.88
C THR A 29 24.37 -22.06 6.27
N GLN A 30 24.36 -21.97 4.94
CA GLN A 30 24.25 -20.70 4.25
C GLN A 30 22.82 -20.16 4.32
N ILE A 31 22.68 -18.88 4.66
CA ILE A 31 21.41 -18.16 4.62
C ILE A 31 21.24 -17.62 3.20
N PRO A 32 20.13 -17.90 2.51
CA PRO A 32 19.91 -17.44 1.14
C PRO A 32 19.81 -15.91 1.09
N LEU A 33 20.49 -15.31 0.11
CA LEU A 33 20.33 -13.91 -0.26
C LEU A 33 19.04 -13.74 -1.08
N CYS A 34 18.29 -12.68 -0.81
CA CYS A 34 17.07 -12.34 -1.53
C CYS A 34 17.08 -10.87 -1.93
N ASP A 35 16.37 -10.54 -3.02
CA ASP A 35 16.24 -9.16 -3.51
C ASP A 35 15.09 -8.39 -2.86
N LYS A 36 14.13 -9.14 -2.29
CA LYS A 36 12.94 -8.62 -1.63
C LYS A 36 12.65 -9.43 -0.39
N LEU A 37 12.34 -8.76 0.72
CA LEU A 37 12.00 -9.40 1.98
C LEU A 37 10.76 -8.72 2.58
N LYS A 38 9.80 -9.52 3.04
CA LYS A 38 8.65 -9.01 3.80
C LYS A 38 8.91 -9.18 5.29
N TYR A 39 8.97 -8.06 6.02
CA TYR A 39 9.10 -8.06 7.48
C TYR A 39 8.07 -7.11 8.07
N LEU A 40 7.27 -7.60 9.02
CA LEU A 40 6.17 -6.84 9.62
C LEU A 40 5.34 -6.14 8.53
N GLU A 41 4.78 -6.88 7.57
CA GLU A 41 4.06 -6.38 6.37
C GLU A 41 4.70 -5.23 5.57
N VAL A 42 5.96 -4.87 5.82
CA VAL A 42 6.73 -3.96 4.98
C VAL A 42 7.55 -4.80 4.03
N VAL A 43 7.48 -4.47 2.74
CA VAL A 43 8.26 -5.17 1.71
C VAL A 43 9.49 -4.33 1.40
N PHE A 44 10.63 -4.81 1.85
CA PHE A 44 11.92 -4.20 1.58
C PHE A 44 12.46 -4.74 0.26
N ASP A 45 12.96 -3.87 -0.60
CA ASP A 45 13.75 -4.23 -1.77
C ASP A 45 15.21 -3.84 -1.58
N HIS A 46 16.13 -4.51 -2.27
CA HIS A 46 17.59 -4.26 -2.14
C HIS A 46 18.01 -2.80 -2.43
N LYS A 47 17.20 -2.02 -3.16
CA LYS A 47 17.44 -0.58 -3.43
C LYS A 47 16.63 0.35 -2.55
N LEU A 48 15.81 -0.16 -1.63
CA LEU A 48 14.86 0.62 -0.84
C LEU A 48 14.03 1.59 -1.70
N THR A 49 13.61 1.15 -2.88
CA THR A 49 12.76 1.95 -3.78
C THR A 49 11.32 2.04 -3.29
N TRP A 50 10.91 1.11 -2.41
CA TRP A 50 9.54 0.96 -1.88
C TRP A 50 8.47 0.64 -2.93
N LYS A 51 8.87 0.44 -4.20
CA LYS A 51 7.97 0.03 -5.28
C LYS A 51 7.19 -1.25 -4.94
N PRO A 52 7.82 -2.37 -4.55
CA PRO A 52 7.07 -3.59 -4.27
C PRO A 52 6.17 -3.45 -3.03
N HIS A 53 6.55 -2.59 -2.09
CA HIS A 53 5.70 -2.30 -0.92
C HIS A 53 4.42 -1.56 -1.33
N VAL A 54 4.56 -0.48 -2.12
CA VAL A 54 3.41 0.27 -2.61
C VAL A 54 2.57 -0.56 -3.57
N GLU A 55 3.16 -1.45 -4.35
CA GLU A 55 2.44 -2.40 -5.20
C GLU A 55 1.57 -3.37 -4.38
N ASP A 56 2.09 -3.91 -3.25
CA ASP A 56 1.29 -4.74 -2.33
C ASP A 56 0.11 -3.94 -1.75
N ILE A 57 0.38 -2.72 -1.27
CA ILE A 57 -0.65 -1.81 -0.77
C ILE A 57 -1.68 -1.52 -1.87
N PHE A 58 -1.23 -1.28 -3.10
CA PHE A 58 -2.09 -0.96 -4.23
C PHE A 58 -3.05 -2.10 -4.55
N ASN A 59 -2.53 -3.32 -4.63
CA ASN A 59 -3.31 -4.52 -4.92
C ASN A 59 -4.36 -4.77 -3.84
N ARG A 60 -4.00 -4.57 -2.57
CA ARG A 60 -4.91 -4.74 -1.44
C ARG A 60 -5.97 -3.63 -1.40
N ALA A 61 -5.57 -2.38 -1.61
CA ALA A 61 -6.47 -1.24 -1.61
C ALA A 61 -7.47 -1.31 -2.76
N THR A 62 -7.03 -1.72 -3.95
CA THR A 62 -7.90 -1.91 -5.11
C THR A 62 -9.02 -2.92 -4.81
N LYS A 63 -8.72 -4.03 -4.13
CA LYS A 63 -9.74 -4.99 -3.71
C LYS A 63 -10.76 -4.38 -2.73
N ARG A 64 -10.29 -3.55 -1.78
CA ARG A 64 -11.17 -2.85 -0.82
C ARG A 64 -12.01 -1.77 -1.50
N ILE A 65 -11.45 -1.04 -2.46
CA ILE A 65 -12.18 -0.05 -3.27
C ILE A 65 -13.27 -0.73 -4.10
N LYS A 66 -13.00 -1.90 -4.70
CA LYS A 66 -14.06 -2.66 -5.40
C LYS A 66 -15.21 -3.03 -4.47
N ALA A 67 -14.92 -3.46 -3.24
CA ALA A 67 -15.96 -3.71 -2.24
C ALA A 67 -16.74 -2.43 -1.89
N LEU A 68 -16.04 -1.31 -1.72
CA LEU A 68 -16.67 0.00 -1.50
C LEU A 68 -17.55 0.43 -2.69
N GLN A 69 -17.12 0.18 -3.93
CA GLN A 69 -17.91 0.45 -5.14
C GLN A 69 -19.19 -0.39 -5.16
N CYS A 70 -19.11 -1.68 -4.85
CA CYS A 70 -20.30 -2.52 -4.74
C CYS A 70 -21.29 -2.01 -3.68
N LEU A 71 -20.80 -1.45 -2.56
CA LEU A 71 -21.64 -0.83 -1.54
C LEU A 71 -22.26 0.49 -2.02
N ALA A 72 -21.52 1.28 -2.79
CA ALA A 72 -21.99 2.55 -3.35
C ALA A 72 -23.07 2.33 -4.43
N GLU A 73 -22.93 1.29 -5.23
CA GLU A 73 -23.86 0.93 -6.32
C GLU A 73 -25.03 0.05 -5.84
N ALA A 74 -25.04 -0.36 -4.57
CA ALA A 74 -26.10 -1.20 -4.02
C ALA A 74 -27.46 -0.50 -4.13
N ARG A 75 -28.45 -1.21 -4.70
CA ARG A 75 -29.82 -0.72 -4.98
C ARG A 75 -30.55 -0.16 -3.74
N TRP A 76 -30.09 -0.49 -2.54
CA TRP A 76 -30.68 -0.09 -1.27
C TRP A 76 -30.07 1.19 -0.67
N GLY A 77 -29.15 1.86 -1.39
CA GLY A 77 -28.69 3.21 -1.04
C GLY A 77 -27.84 3.27 0.21
N CYS A 78 -26.55 2.94 0.10
CA CYS A 78 -25.60 3.27 1.16
C CYS A 78 -25.40 4.80 1.17
N SER A 79 -25.64 5.45 2.31
CA SER A 79 -25.48 6.91 2.40
C SER A 79 -24.01 7.30 2.21
N GLY A 80 -23.75 8.48 1.62
CA GLY A 80 -22.38 8.97 1.43
C GLY A 80 -21.57 9.05 2.73
N GLY A 81 -22.24 9.30 3.87
CA GLY A 81 -21.61 9.26 5.19
C GLY A 81 -21.12 7.87 5.59
N ILE A 82 -21.90 6.82 5.32
CA ILE A 82 -21.50 5.42 5.60
C ILE A 82 -20.35 5.00 4.66
N LEU A 83 -20.40 5.38 3.38
CA LEU A 83 -19.30 5.13 2.44
C LEU A 83 -18.00 5.80 2.91
N LEU A 84 -18.08 7.05 3.35
CA LEU A 84 -16.93 7.79 3.86
C LEU A 84 -16.40 7.19 5.17
N GLN A 85 -17.28 6.80 6.09
CA GLN A 85 -16.90 6.08 7.31
C GLN A 85 -16.25 4.74 6.99
N THR A 86 -16.75 4.02 5.99
CA THR A 86 -16.15 2.77 5.51
C THR A 86 -14.76 3.02 4.95
N TYR A 87 -14.57 4.09 4.16
CA TYR A 87 -13.24 4.50 3.71
C TYR A 87 -12.28 4.74 4.88
N TYR A 88 -12.68 5.54 5.88
CA TYR A 88 -11.82 5.86 7.04
C TYR A 88 -11.47 4.65 7.91
N THR A 89 -12.39 3.70 8.05
CA THR A 89 -12.19 2.53 8.94
C THR A 89 -11.55 1.34 8.21
N PHE A 90 -11.77 1.20 6.91
CA PHE A 90 -11.36 0.02 6.15
C PHE A 90 -10.25 0.30 5.13
N ILE A 91 -10.23 1.45 4.46
CA ILE A 91 -9.23 1.73 3.41
C ILE A 91 -8.09 2.59 3.95
N LEU A 92 -8.39 3.66 4.67
CA LEU A 92 -7.38 4.58 5.17
C LEU A 92 -6.31 3.88 6.03
N PRO A 93 -6.63 2.97 6.97
CA PRO A 93 -5.60 2.30 7.78
C PRO A 93 -4.66 1.43 6.95
N LEU A 94 -5.09 0.93 5.79
CA LEU A 94 -4.21 0.19 4.88
C LEU A 94 -3.16 1.10 4.23
N LEU A 95 -3.53 2.35 3.93
CA LEU A 95 -2.66 3.33 3.27
C LEU A 95 -1.75 4.05 4.27
N THR A 96 -2.24 4.32 5.48
CA THR A 96 -1.51 5.07 6.50
C THR A 96 -0.66 4.19 7.40
N TYR A 97 -1.03 2.93 7.58
CA TYR A 97 -0.23 2.02 8.39
C TYR A 97 1.10 1.72 7.71
N ARG A 98 2.20 1.89 8.45
CA ARG A 98 3.56 1.64 7.99
C ARG A 98 3.98 2.53 6.81
N CYS A 99 3.43 3.75 6.73
CA CYS A 99 3.81 4.75 5.74
C CYS A 99 5.15 5.44 6.04
N GLN A 100 5.70 5.27 7.25
CA GLN A 100 6.94 5.94 7.69
C GLN A 100 8.13 5.75 6.71
N PRO A 101 8.37 4.56 6.12
CA PRO A 101 9.44 4.39 5.15
C PRO A 101 9.20 5.12 3.82
N LEU A 102 7.95 5.51 3.51
CA LEU A 102 7.61 6.22 2.27
C LEU A 102 8.14 7.65 2.24
N VAL A 103 8.60 8.20 3.36
CA VAL A 103 9.23 9.53 3.41
C VAL A 103 10.44 9.63 2.48
N VAL A 104 11.14 8.51 2.25
CA VAL A 104 12.29 8.42 1.34
C VAL A 104 11.91 7.82 -0.03
N ALA A 105 10.64 7.55 -0.28
CA ALA A 105 10.19 6.99 -1.55
C ALA A 105 10.20 8.03 -2.68
N GLY A 106 10.41 7.56 -3.91
CA GLY A 106 10.38 8.43 -5.08
C GLY A 106 8.97 8.97 -5.35
N LYS A 107 8.89 10.18 -5.94
CA LYS A 107 7.61 10.85 -6.28
C LYS A 107 6.63 9.97 -7.05
N ASN A 108 7.13 9.18 -8.01
CA ASN A 108 6.28 8.26 -8.80
C ASN A 108 5.61 7.19 -7.93
N VAL A 109 6.28 6.73 -6.88
CA VAL A 109 5.77 5.73 -5.94
C VAL A 109 4.67 6.35 -5.07
N LEU A 110 4.90 7.56 -4.56
CA LEU A 110 3.91 8.31 -3.78
C LEU A 110 2.65 8.64 -4.61
N HIS A 111 2.83 9.07 -5.86
CA HIS A 111 1.73 9.38 -6.76
C HIS A 111 0.81 8.17 -7.03
N THR A 112 1.32 6.95 -6.97
CA THR A 112 0.48 5.74 -7.04
C THR A 112 -0.47 5.62 -5.83
N LEU A 113 -0.01 5.98 -4.64
CA LEU A 113 -0.85 5.98 -3.43
C LEU A 113 -1.89 7.11 -3.49
N GLU A 114 -1.49 8.30 -3.94
CA GLU A 114 -2.40 9.43 -4.13
C GLU A 114 -3.53 9.08 -5.10
N LYS A 115 -3.22 8.37 -6.21
CA LYS A 115 -4.23 7.88 -7.15
C LYS A 115 -5.26 6.97 -6.49
N ILE A 116 -4.82 6.04 -5.64
CA ILE A 116 -5.72 5.14 -4.91
C ILE A 116 -6.61 5.92 -3.96
N GLN A 117 -6.01 6.84 -3.21
CA GLN A 117 -6.74 7.68 -2.27
C GLN A 117 -7.81 8.50 -3.00
N ASN A 118 -7.43 9.17 -4.09
CA ASN A 118 -8.36 9.93 -4.92
C ASN A 118 -9.47 9.07 -5.50
N GLN A 119 -9.14 7.88 -6.02
CA GLN A 119 -10.13 6.94 -6.55
C GLN A 119 -11.13 6.51 -5.46
N SER A 120 -10.66 6.22 -4.25
CA SER A 120 -11.53 5.81 -3.15
C SER A 120 -12.46 6.93 -2.67
N LEU A 121 -11.98 8.18 -2.63
CA LEU A 121 -12.79 9.35 -2.28
C LEU A 121 -13.82 9.67 -3.37
N GLN A 122 -13.45 9.56 -4.64
CA GLN A 122 -14.39 9.69 -5.76
C GLN A 122 -15.54 8.70 -5.66
N CYS A 123 -15.27 7.46 -5.21
CA CYS A 123 -16.33 6.46 -4.97
C CYS A 123 -17.27 6.87 -3.83
N CYS A 124 -16.76 7.51 -2.77
CA CYS A 124 -17.58 7.98 -1.65
C CYS A 124 -18.48 9.16 -2.04
N TRP A 125 -17.97 10.07 -2.87
CA TRP A 125 -18.67 11.29 -3.27
C TRP A 125 -19.52 11.14 -4.54
N GLY A 126 -19.45 10.01 -5.24
CA GLY A 126 -20.26 9.74 -6.42
C GLY A 126 -19.87 10.53 -7.68
N SER A 127 -18.63 11.01 -7.76
CA SER A 127 -18.19 11.82 -8.91
C SER A 127 -17.60 10.94 -10.01
N LYS A 128 -18.48 10.48 -10.91
CA LYS A 128 -18.14 10.33 -12.33
C LYS A 128 -19.16 10.94 -13.30
N ASP A 129 -20.40 11.25 -12.92
CA ASP A 129 -21.41 11.84 -13.85
C ASP A 129 -22.51 12.69 -13.17
N HIS A 130 -22.18 13.78 -12.46
CA HIS A 130 -23.23 14.71 -12.00
C HIS A 130 -22.82 16.19 -12.08
N PRO A 131 -23.33 16.96 -13.08
CA PRO A 131 -23.00 18.38 -13.24
C PRO A 131 -23.66 19.35 -12.24
N ASP A 132 -24.64 18.92 -11.42
CA ASP A 132 -25.52 19.86 -10.70
C ASP A 132 -25.32 19.96 -9.17
N ARG A 133 -24.15 19.61 -8.63
CA ARG A 133 -23.93 19.63 -7.16
C ARG A 133 -22.94 20.65 -6.61
N LEU A 134 -22.45 21.58 -7.44
CA LEU A 134 -21.59 22.68 -6.98
C LEU A 134 -22.32 23.81 -6.23
N HIS A 135 -23.66 23.75 -6.08
CA HIS A 135 -24.44 24.77 -5.37
C HIS A 135 -24.75 24.47 -3.90
N ALA A 136 -24.30 23.33 -3.34
CA ALA A 136 -24.71 22.92 -1.99
C ALA A 136 -23.69 23.15 -0.87
N TYR A 137 -22.48 23.65 -1.16
CA TYR A 137 -21.46 23.86 -0.14
C TYR A 137 -20.67 25.14 -0.39
N GLY A 138 -21.35 26.27 -0.26
CA GLY A 138 -20.73 27.53 0.11
C GLY A 138 -21.62 28.14 1.18
N ASP A 139 -21.35 27.80 2.45
CA ASP A 139 -21.88 28.51 3.64
C ASP A 139 -21.29 27.93 4.93
N TRP A 140 -19.96 27.91 5.03
CA TRP A 140 -19.23 27.99 6.30
C TRP A 140 -17.75 28.34 6.06
#